data_AF-A0A6A5TRN1-F1
#
_entry.id   AF-A0A6A5TRN1-F1
#
_cell.length_a   1.000
_cell.length_b   1.000
_cell.length_c   1.000
_cell.angle_alpha   90.00
_cell.angle_beta   90.00
_cell.angle_gamma   90.00
#
_symmetry.space_group_name_H-M   'P 1'
#
loop_
_entity.id
_entity.type
_entity.pdbx_description
1 polymer ?
#
loop_
_entity_poly.entity_id
_entity_poly.type
_entity_poly.pdbx_seq_one_letter_code
_entity_poly.pdbx_strand_id
1 'polypeptide(L)'
;MPTENHHLNQPSWAQPRLNVHRCVELHNEILRIGWQGLGHDSQDFNPPNWFQTHGEKAEAVREHLSTDLIKFLEQAGGPLDWSFHWYVYGLADPESMFFWEEILHWKSERKHRFLTLYLANDITSHQVGVVFDQQTNTAIMCTDVEDTSVVTNGRLKWWPLETVLEAWLDMIKKGKVKATKQGETDLERFEPWVLVPYTETGLEETIQTFNKLVQAIESHISRLVNNQAEYKRLIEA
;
A
#
# COMPACT_ATOMS: atom_id res chain seq x y z
N MET A 1 36.53 2.66 -25.76
CA MET A 1 36.32 3.10 -24.36
C MET A 1 35.33 2.14 -23.73
N PRO A 2 35.58 1.61 -22.54
CA PRO A 2 34.72 0.58 -21.96
C PRO A 2 33.37 1.18 -21.56
N THR A 3 32.31 0.50 -21.96
CA THR A 3 30.93 0.71 -21.55
C THR A 3 30.79 0.49 -20.05
N GLU A 4 30.64 1.57 -19.28
CA GLU A 4 30.37 1.49 -17.86
C GLU A 4 28.91 1.10 -17.60
N ASN A 5 28.77 0.04 -16.81
CA ASN A 5 27.54 -0.59 -16.37
C ASN A 5 26.61 0.38 -15.61
N HIS A 6 25.55 0.89 -16.25
CA HIS A 6 24.42 1.52 -15.54
C HIS A 6 23.51 0.51 -14.78
N HIS A 7 23.92 -0.76 -14.66
CA HIS A 7 23.20 -1.80 -13.93
C HIS A 7 23.65 -1.99 -12.48
N LEU A 8 24.65 -1.24 -12.00
CA LEU A 8 25.16 -1.37 -10.64
C LEU A 8 24.62 -0.24 -9.76
N ASN A 9 23.87 -0.63 -8.72
CA ASN A 9 23.22 0.17 -7.67
C ASN A 9 21.72 0.46 -7.82
N GLN A 10 20.94 -0.49 -8.36
CA GLN A 10 19.52 -0.52 -8.01
C GLN A 10 19.35 -1.05 -6.57
N PRO A 11 18.44 -0.46 -5.76
CA PRO A 11 18.16 -0.97 -4.43
C PRO A 11 17.62 -2.42 -4.52
N SER A 12 17.86 -3.21 -3.48
CA SER A 12 17.49 -4.65 -3.46
C SER A 12 16.00 -4.93 -3.63
N TRP A 13 15.15 -3.92 -3.48
CA TRP A 13 13.70 -3.98 -3.65
C TRP A 13 13.22 -3.57 -5.04
N ALA A 14 14.12 -3.14 -5.94
CA ALA A 14 13.75 -2.75 -7.30
C ALA A 14 13.10 -3.93 -8.05
N GLN A 15 12.01 -3.63 -8.75
CA GLN A 15 11.30 -4.56 -9.60
C GLN A 15 11.61 -4.26 -11.07
N PRO A 16 12.07 -5.26 -11.84
CA PRO A 16 12.42 -5.05 -13.24
C PRO A 16 11.22 -4.67 -14.11
N ARG A 17 10.02 -5.10 -13.71
CA ARG A 17 8.74 -4.78 -14.36
C ARG A 17 7.62 -4.71 -13.33
N LEU A 18 6.59 -3.93 -13.65
CA LEU A 18 5.35 -3.91 -12.90
C LEU A 18 4.53 -5.16 -13.23
N ASN A 19 3.97 -5.83 -12.21
CA ASN A 19 2.99 -6.90 -12.44
C ASN A 19 1.62 -6.30 -12.75
N VAL A 20 1.44 -5.85 -14.00
CA VAL A 20 0.25 -5.12 -14.46
C VAL A 20 -1.04 -5.90 -14.14
N HIS A 21 -1.12 -7.17 -14.51
CA HIS A 21 -2.31 -8.00 -14.29
C HIS A 21 -2.71 -8.03 -12.81
N ARG A 22 -1.74 -8.30 -11.92
CA ARG A 22 -2.00 -8.38 -10.49
C ARG A 22 -2.42 -7.02 -9.91
N CYS A 23 -1.78 -5.94 -10.35
CA CYS A 23 -2.14 -4.58 -9.91
C CYS A 23 -3.56 -4.22 -10.33
N VAL A 24 -3.95 -4.52 -11.58
CA VAL A 24 -5.31 -4.27 -12.09
C VAL A 24 -6.34 -5.08 -11.30
N GLU A 25 -6.11 -6.39 -11.11
CA GLU A 25 -7.01 -7.24 -10.31
C GLU A 25 -7.22 -6.68 -8.90
N LEU A 26 -6.12 -6.37 -8.20
CA LEU A 26 -6.19 -5.88 -6.82
C LEU A 26 -6.87 -4.51 -6.74
N HIS A 27 -6.53 -3.59 -7.65
CA HIS A 27 -7.10 -2.26 -7.70
C HIS A 27 -8.62 -2.31 -7.93
N ASN A 28 -9.05 -3.03 -8.97
CA ASN A 28 -10.46 -3.10 -9.34
C ASN A 28 -11.28 -3.86 -8.28
N GLU A 29 -10.69 -4.84 -7.59
CA GLU A 29 -11.34 -5.52 -6.47
C GLU A 29 -11.60 -4.58 -5.28
N ILE A 30 -10.63 -3.72 -4.92
CA ILE A 30 -10.81 -2.72 -3.87
C ILE A 30 -11.93 -1.75 -4.24
N LEU A 31 -11.93 -1.24 -5.49
CA LEU A 31 -13.01 -0.38 -5.99
C LEU A 31 -14.38 -1.06 -5.91
N ARG A 32 -14.46 -2.33 -6.31
CA ARG A 32 -15.70 -3.11 -6.29
C ARG A 32 -16.24 -3.28 -4.86
N ILE A 33 -15.36 -3.51 -3.89
CA ILE A 33 -15.76 -3.61 -2.47
C ILE A 33 -16.29 -2.25 -1.97
N GLY A 34 -15.63 -1.14 -2.33
CA GLY A 34 -16.10 0.20 -1.99
C GLY A 34 -17.48 0.50 -2.58
N TRP A 35 -17.67 0.21 -3.87
CA TRP A 35 -18.96 0.34 -4.56
C TRP A 35 -20.10 -0.40 -3.85
N GLN A 36 -19.85 -1.64 -3.43
CA GLN A 36 -20.82 -2.42 -2.66
C GLN A 36 -21.07 -1.82 -1.27
N GLY A 37 -20.04 -1.28 -0.62
CA GLY A 37 -20.15 -0.62 0.68
C GLY A 37 -21.02 0.63 0.68
N LEU A 38 -21.02 1.38 -0.44
CA LEU A 38 -21.97 2.47 -0.68
C LEU A 38 -23.42 1.98 -0.87
N GLY A 39 -23.62 0.66 -1.00
CA GLY A 39 -24.92 0.03 -1.17
C GLY A 39 -25.34 -0.19 -2.62
N HIS A 40 -24.41 -0.05 -3.58
CA HIS A 40 -24.69 -0.34 -4.98
C HIS A 40 -24.57 -1.83 -5.31
N ASP A 41 -25.21 -2.27 -6.38
CA ASP A 41 -25.12 -3.65 -6.86
C ASP A 41 -23.78 -3.89 -7.57
N SER A 42 -23.12 -5.00 -7.23
CA SER A 42 -21.91 -5.46 -7.93
C SER A 42 -22.07 -5.70 -9.42
N GLN A 43 -23.28 -6.03 -9.91
CA GLN A 43 -23.51 -6.28 -11.34
C GLN A 43 -23.43 -5.01 -12.18
N ASP A 44 -23.68 -3.85 -11.54
CA ASP A 44 -23.60 -2.54 -12.18
C ASP A 44 -22.18 -1.93 -12.12
N PHE A 45 -21.23 -2.65 -11.52
CA PHE A 45 -19.87 -2.18 -11.36
C PHE A 45 -19.10 -2.23 -12.69
N ASN A 46 -19.03 -1.10 -13.37
CA ASN A 46 -18.28 -0.92 -14.61
C ASN A 46 -17.63 0.47 -14.67
N PRO A 47 -16.61 0.74 -13.84
CA PRO A 47 -15.96 2.04 -13.82
C PRO A 47 -15.19 2.27 -15.15
N PRO A 48 -15.23 3.50 -15.72
CA PRO A 48 -14.33 3.87 -16.79
C PRO A 48 -12.88 3.75 -16.31
N ASN A 49 -11.94 3.46 -17.19
CA ASN A 49 -10.52 3.46 -16.82
C ASN A 49 -9.96 4.88 -16.66
N TRP A 50 -8.76 5.03 -16.11
CA TRP A 50 -8.14 6.32 -15.84
C TRP A 50 -8.03 7.24 -17.09
N PHE A 51 -7.63 6.69 -18.24
CA PHE A 51 -7.57 7.45 -19.49
C PHE A 51 -8.95 7.90 -19.98
N GLN A 52 -9.96 7.03 -19.85
CA GLN A 52 -11.35 7.35 -20.19
C GLN A 52 -11.91 8.44 -19.28
N THR A 53 -11.58 8.42 -17.98
CA THR A 53 -12.03 9.41 -17.01
C THR A 53 -11.45 10.80 -17.26
N HIS A 54 -10.17 10.88 -17.62
CA HIS A 54 -9.46 12.17 -17.75
C HIS A 54 -9.27 12.66 -19.19
N GLY A 55 -9.53 11.81 -20.19
CA GLY A 55 -9.54 12.17 -21.61
C GLY A 55 -8.24 12.81 -22.09
N GLU A 56 -8.35 13.97 -22.77
CA GLU A 56 -7.21 14.69 -23.36
C GLU A 56 -6.11 15.03 -22.35
N LYS A 57 -6.47 15.31 -21.09
CA LYS A 57 -5.47 15.60 -20.04
C LYS A 57 -4.59 14.39 -19.74
N ALA A 58 -5.15 13.19 -19.75
CA ALA A 58 -4.40 11.95 -19.56
C ALA A 58 -3.51 11.64 -20.76
N GLU A 59 -4.02 11.86 -21.98
CA GLU A 59 -3.23 11.66 -23.20
C GLU A 59 -2.06 12.65 -23.30
N ALA A 60 -2.23 13.89 -22.82
CA ALA A 60 -1.17 14.90 -22.81
C ALA A 60 0.04 14.51 -21.94
N VAL A 61 -0.15 13.68 -20.91
CA VAL A 61 0.94 13.21 -20.04
C VAL A 61 1.44 11.81 -20.38
N ARG A 62 0.81 11.12 -21.35
CA ARG A 62 1.11 9.71 -21.69
C ARG A 62 2.58 9.48 -22.01
N GLU A 63 3.25 10.43 -22.68
CA GLU A 63 4.67 10.32 -23.04
C GLU A 63 5.63 10.33 -21.85
N HIS A 64 5.19 10.83 -20.69
CA HIS A 64 5.95 10.85 -19.44
C HIS A 64 5.77 9.59 -18.61
N LEU A 65 4.85 8.70 -19.01
CA LEU A 65 4.52 7.47 -18.29
C LEU A 65 5.31 6.28 -18.84
N SER A 66 5.70 5.36 -17.96
CA SER A 66 6.34 4.11 -18.35
C SER A 66 5.34 3.20 -19.07
N THR A 67 5.84 2.36 -19.97
CA THR A 67 5.00 1.44 -20.76
C THR A 67 4.13 0.54 -19.88
N ASP A 68 4.64 0.06 -18.75
CA ASP A 68 3.86 -0.81 -17.88
C ASP A 68 2.85 -0.03 -17.03
N LEU A 69 3.16 1.22 -16.64
CA LEU A 69 2.20 2.08 -15.96
C LEU A 69 1.04 2.47 -16.89
N ILE A 70 1.30 2.76 -18.16
CA ILE A 70 0.26 2.99 -19.17
C ILE A 70 -0.70 1.80 -19.24
N LYS A 71 -0.17 0.57 -19.37
CA LYS A 71 -1.02 -0.65 -19.43
C LYS A 71 -1.86 -0.85 -18.17
N PHE A 72 -1.34 -0.46 -17.01
CA PHE A 72 -2.10 -0.48 -15.76
C PHE A 72 -3.23 0.55 -15.80
N LEU A 73 -2.95 1.81 -16.14
CA LEU A 73 -3.95 2.89 -16.19
C LEU A 73 -5.01 2.71 -17.30
N GLU A 74 -4.70 1.97 -18.37
CA GLU A 74 -5.67 1.57 -19.40
C GLU A 74 -6.70 0.53 -18.93
N GLN A 75 -6.49 -0.08 -17.76
CA GLN A 75 -7.34 -1.15 -17.21
C GLN A 75 -7.80 -0.90 -15.76
N ALA A 76 -7.11 -0.04 -15.02
CA ALA A 76 -7.50 0.37 -13.69
C ALA A 76 -8.69 1.32 -13.76
N GLY A 77 -9.73 1.06 -12.98
CA GLY A 77 -10.85 1.97 -12.81
C GLY A 77 -10.37 3.37 -12.39
N GLY A 78 -10.88 4.40 -13.05
CA GLY A 78 -10.59 5.79 -12.74
C GLY A 78 -11.24 6.23 -11.42
N PRO A 79 -10.91 7.45 -10.96
CA PRO A 79 -11.48 8.01 -9.75
C PRO A 79 -13.01 8.15 -9.85
N LEU A 80 -13.63 7.98 -8.70
CA LEU A 80 -15.08 7.96 -8.49
C LEU A 80 -15.41 9.05 -7.45
N ASP A 81 -16.69 9.37 -7.22
CA ASP A 81 -17.10 10.44 -6.28
C ASP A 81 -16.87 10.08 -4.78
N TRP A 82 -16.01 9.09 -4.51
CA TRP A 82 -15.72 8.54 -3.18
C TRP A 82 -14.27 8.06 -3.10
N SER A 83 -13.79 7.82 -1.89
CA SER A 83 -12.39 7.44 -1.66
C SER A 83 -12.12 5.99 -2.06
N PHE A 84 -10.96 5.73 -2.67
CA PHE A 84 -10.54 4.39 -3.09
C PHE A 84 -10.27 3.45 -1.91
N HIS A 85 -9.66 3.97 -0.84
CA HIS A 85 -9.38 3.26 0.40
C HIS A 85 -9.34 4.26 1.56
N TRP A 86 -9.32 3.82 2.82
CA TRP A 86 -9.26 4.76 3.96
C TRP A 86 -8.04 5.70 3.92
N TYR A 87 -6.90 5.24 3.39
CA TYR A 87 -5.69 6.07 3.30
C TYR A 87 -5.62 6.98 2.06
N VAL A 88 -6.34 6.66 0.98
CA VAL A 88 -6.17 7.33 -0.32
C VAL A 88 -7.49 7.61 -1.00
N TYR A 89 -7.59 8.78 -1.61
CA TYR A 89 -8.76 9.22 -2.35
C TYR A 89 -8.91 8.44 -3.67
N GLY A 90 -7.83 8.22 -4.40
CA GLY A 90 -7.86 7.52 -5.67
C GLY A 90 -6.60 7.74 -6.48
N LEU A 91 -6.59 7.21 -7.71
CA LEU A 91 -5.53 7.54 -8.66
C LEU A 91 -5.49 9.06 -8.87
N ALA A 92 -4.29 9.64 -8.82
CA ALA A 92 -4.12 11.06 -9.05
C ALA A 92 -4.56 11.43 -10.47
N ASP A 93 -5.19 12.59 -10.63
CA ASP A 93 -5.44 13.14 -11.95
C ASP A 93 -4.10 13.54 -12.64
N PRO A 94 -4.11 13.76 -13.97
CA PRO A 94 -2.89 14.06 -14.71
C PRO A 94 -2.07 15.26 -14.19
N GLU A 95 -2.68 16.25 -13.57
CA GLU A 95 -1.97 17.42 -13.02
C GLU A 95 -1.39 17.08 -11.64
N SER A 96 -2.22 16.55 -10.74
CA SER A 96 -1.81 16.18 -9.38
C SER A 96 -0.72 15.10 -9.34
N MET A 97 -0.69 14.21 -10.35
CA MET A 97 0.31 13.14 -10.47
C MET A 97 1.76 13.67 -10.51
N PHE A 98 1.96 14.85 -11.09
CA PHE A 98 3.28 15.48 -11.24
C PHE A 98 3.46 16.71 -10.33
N PHE A 99 2.45 17.08 -9.54
CA PHE A 99 2.48 18.29 -8.72
C PHE A 99 3.69 18.34 -7.76
N TRP A 100 4.03 17.21 -7.16
CA TRP A 100 5.14 17.10 -6.20
C TRP A 100 6.48 16.71 -6.86
N GLU A 101 6.55 16.68 -8.19
CA GLU A 101 7.73 16.23 -8.92
C GLU A 101 8.99 16.98 -8.46
N GLU A 102 8.96 18.31 -8.39
CA GLU A 102 10.13 19.11 -8.03
C GLU A 102 10.71 18.76 -6.64
N ILE A 103 9.85 18.42 -5.68
CA ILE A 103 10.24 18.05 -4.31
C ILE A 103 10.77 16.61 -4.28
N LEU A 104 10.10 15.70 -4.99
CA LEU A 104 10.49 14.28 -5.07
C LEU A 104 11.79 14.09 -5.87
N HIS A 105 12.12 15.04 -6.76
CA HIS A 105 13.24 14.96 -7.69
C HIS A 105 14.61 15.35 -7.14
N TRP A 106 14.74 15.66 -5.84
CA TRP A 106 15.96 16.28 -5.29
C TRP A 106 17.27 15.47 -5.45
N LYS A 107 17.22 14.25 -6.02
CA LYS A 107 18.38 13.43 -6.41
C LYS A 107 18.27 12.72 -7.77
N SER A 108 17.22 12.95 -8.56
CA SER A 108 17.06 12.29 -9.86
C SER A 108 17.41 13.24 -11.00
N GLU A 109 18.38 12.86 -11.83
CA GLU A 109 18.67 13.55 -13.10
C GLU A 109 17.59 13.33 -14.16
N ARG A 110 16.73 12.32 -13.97
CA ARG A 110 15.61 12.02 -14.86
C ARG A 110 14.37 12.73 -14.39
N LYS A 111 13.81 13.59 -15.25
CA LYS A 111 12.47 14.16 -15.12
C LYS A 111 11.41 13.06 -15.19
N HIS A 112 10.28 13.30 -14.52
CA HIS A 112 9.08 12.46 -14.46
C HIS A 112 9.31 11.06 -13.88
N ARG A 113 10.42 10.81 -13.17
CA ARG A 113 10.70 9.48 -12.61
C ARG A 113 9.74 9.13 -11.48
N PHE A 114 9.50 10.09 -10.59
CA PHE A 114 8.65 9.89 -9.42
C PHE A 114 7.30 10.56 -9.66
N LEU A 115 6.24 9.82 -9.37
CA LEU A 115 4.86 10.26 -9.57
C LEU A 115 4.09 10.08 -8.27
N THR A 116 3.17 10.98 -7.97
CA THR A 116 2.13 10.71 -6.97
C THR A 116 1.04 9.87 -7.64
N LEU A 117 1.08 8.55 -7.47
CA LEU A 117 0.16 7.64 -8.16
C LEU A 117 -1.24 7.62 -7.53
N TYR A 118 -1.31 7.63 -6.20
CA TYR A 118 -2.58 7.76 -5.46
C TYR A 118 -2.52 8.98 -4.55
N LEU A 119 -3.55 9.82 -4.57
CA LEU A 119 -3.66 10.94 -3.66
C LEU A 119 -4.11 10.46 -2.29
N ALA A 120 -3.50 10.97 -1.22
CA ALA A 120 -3.96 10.68 0.14
C ALA A 120 -5.37 11.28 0.38
N ASN A 121 -6.13 10.66 1.29
CA ASN A 121 -7.32 11.30 1.85
C ASN A 121 -6.91 12.41 2.83
N ASP A 122 -7.90 13.21 3.26
CA ASP A 122 -7.70 14.42 4.06
C ASP A 122 -7.22 14.17 5.51
N ILE A 123 -6.07 13.51 5.67
CA ILE A 123 -5.53 12.99 6.93
C ILE A 123 -4.49 13.96 7.53
N THR A 124 -3.82 14.77 6.69
CA THR A 124 -2.80 15.77 7.12
C THR A 124 -3.03 17.13 6.45
N SER A 125 -2.16 18.13 6.60
CA SER A 125 -2.39 19.44 5.96
C SER A 125 -1.80 19.54 4.54
N HIS A 126 -0.76 18.78 4.23
CA HIS A 126 -0.04 18.83 2.95
C HIS A 126 0.20 17.43 2.41
N GLN A 127 -0.90 16.76 2.07
CA GLN A 127 -0.87 15.36 1.67
C GLN A 127 -0.19 15.14 0.33
N VAL A 128 0.57 14.06 0.26
CA VAL A 128 1.12 13.55 -1.01
C VAL A 128 0.34 12.30 -1.42
N GLY A 129 0.46 11.22 -0.64
CA GLY A 129 -0.15 9.92 -0.90
C GLY A 129 0.88 8.88 -1.33
N VAL A 130 0.56 8.04 -2.31
CA VAL A 130 1.48 6.99 -2.75
C VAL A 130 2.39 7.51 -3.86
N VAL A 131 3.68 7.61 -3.56
CA VAL A 131 4.72 7.92 -4.54
C VAL A 131 5.15 6.64 -5.25
N PHE A 132 5.21 6.67 -6.58
CA PHE A 132 5.63 5.58 -7.45
C PHE A 132 6.90 5.95 -8.21
N ASP A 133 7.87 5.05 -8.21
CA ASP A 133 9.11 5.17 -8.99
C ASP A 133 9.00 4.35 -10.28
N GLN A 134 8.84 5.06 -11.39
CA GLN A 134 8.70 4.46 -12.71
C GLN A 134 9.93 3.64 -13.15
N GLN A 135 11.11 3.89 -12.57
CA GLN A 135 12.33 3.18 -12.92
C GLN A 135 12.45 1.83 -12.21
N THR A 136 11.94 1.75 -10.98
CA THR A 136 12.05 0.55 -10.13
C THR A 136 10.73 -0.19 -9.98
N ASN A 137 9.64 0.32 -10.56
CA ASN A 137 8.29 -0.24 -10.45
C ASN A 137 7.85 -0.50 -9.00
N THR A 138 8.23 0.41 -8.09
CA THR A 138 7.89 0.32 -6.67
C THR A 138 7.21 1.58 -6.19
N ALA A 139 6.53 1.46 -5.06
CA ALA A 139 5.72 2.47 -4.45
C ALA A 139 6.00 2.58 -2.95
N ILE A 140 5.73 3.76 -2.40
CA ILE A 140 5.80 4.04 -0.97
C ILE A 140 4.75 5.07 -0.58
N MET A 141 4.17 4.92 0.60
CA MET A 141 3.30 5.94 1.17
C MET A 141 4.15 7.10 1.69
N CYS A 142 3.88 8.31 1.19
CA CYS A 142 4.37 9.58 1.70
C CYS A 142 3.14 10.35 2.20
N THR A 143 2.90 10.32 3.52
CA THR A 143 1.66 10.87 4.06
C THR A 143 1.62 12.38 3.89
N ASP A 144 2.73 13.04 4.20
CA ASP A 144 2.87 14.50 4.12
C ASP A 144 4.11 14.90 3.31
N VAL A 145 4.10 16.11 2.73
CA VAL A 145 5.25 16.64 1.99
C VAL A 145 6.51 16.75 2.87
N GLU A 146 6.36 16.97 4.17
CA GLU A 146 7.49 17.02 5.11
C GLU A 146 8.18 15.65 5.26
N ASP A 147 7.47 14.54 4.98
CA ASP A 147 8.02 13.19 5.01
C ASP A 147 8.88 12.88 3.78
N THR A 148 8.87 13.73 2.75
CA THR A 148 9.58 13.50 1.48
C THR A 148 11.07 13.24 1.72
N SER A 149 11.71 14.00 2.62
CA SER A 149 13.12 13.82 2.98
C SER A 149 13.42 12.45 3.60
N VAL A 150 12.46 11.86 4.33
CA VAL A 150 12.58 10.54 4.94
C VAL A 150 12.36 9.44 3.90
N VAL A 151 11.35 9.62 3.05
CA VAL A 151 10.98 8.68 1.98
C VAL A 151 12.08 8.51 0.93
N THR A 152 12.78 9.61 0.61
CA THR A 152 13.74 9.68 -0.49
C THR A 152 15.21 9.55 -0.07
N ASN A 153 15.50 9.44 1.23
CA ASN A 153 16.88 9.30 1.71
C ASN A 153 17.48 7.88 1.54
N GLY A 154 16.69 6.93 1.02
CA GLY A 154 17.10 5.55 0.76
C GLY A 154 17.06 4.60 1.97
N ARG A 155 16.59 5.06 3.13
CA ARG A 155 16.45 4.23 4.34
C ARG A 155 15.15 3.45 4.39
N LEU A 156 14.09 3.99 3.79
CA LEU A 156 12.80 3.32 3.71
C LEU A 156 12.78 2.35 2.52
N LYS A 157 12.20 1.18 2.76
CA LYS A 157 11.95 0.19 1.71
C LYS A 157 10.73 0.61 0.92
N TRP A 158 10.90 0.68 -0.40
CA TRP A 158 9.81 0.79 -1.34
C TRP A 158 9.33 -0.62 -1.70
N TRP A 159 8.05 -0.74 -2.00
CA TRP A 159 7.41 -2.04 -2.21
C TRP A 159 6.86 -2.13 -3.64
N PRO A 160 6.84 -3.33 -4.25
CA PRO A 160 6.09 -3.53 -5.49
C PRO A 160 4.66 -3.00 -5.33
N LEU A 161 4.10 -2.38 -6.37
CA LEU A 161 2.76 -1.79 -6.30
C LEU A 161 1.71 -2.84 -5.92
N GLU A 162 1.84 -4.06 -6.45
CA GLU A 162 0.97 -5.18 -6.10
C GLU A 162 1.02 -5.52 -4.61
N THR A 163 2.18 -5.37 -3.95
CA THR A 163 2.31 -5.61 -2.50
C THR A 163 1.59 -4.53 -1.70
N VAL A 164 1.63 -3.27 -2.16
CA VAL A 164 0.90 -2.17 -1.51
C VAL A 164 -0.61 -2.38 -1.62
N LEU A 165 -1.10 -2.70 -2.82
CA LEU A 165 -2.52 -2.97 -3.05
C LEU A 165 -3.01 -4.23 -2.32
N GLU A 166 -2.19 -5.28 -2.30
CA GLU A 166 -2.50 -6.52 -1.56
C GLU A 166 -2.58 -6.26 -0.05
N ALA A 167 -1.69 -5.45 0.51
CA ALA A 167 -1.75 -5.06 1.91
C ALA A 167 -3.05 -4.33 2.26
N TRP A 168 -3.52 -3.41 1.40
CA TRP A 168 -4.80 -2.73 1.60
C TRP A 168 -5.99 -3.69 1.47
N LEU A 169 -5.98 -4.58 0.49
CA LEU A 169 -7.03 -5.60 0.37
C LEU A 169 -7.05 -6.54 1.58
N ASP A 170 -5.89 -6.89 2.14
CA ASP A 170 -5.79 -7.68 3.35
C ASP A 170 -6.29 -6.92 4.59
N MET A 171 -6.05 -5.61 4.68
CA MET A 171 -6.67 -4.76 5.72
C MET A 171 -8.20 -4.79 5.63
N ILE A 172 -8.75 -4.77 4.42
CA ILE A 172 -10.19 -4.90 4.18
C ILE A 172 -10.68 -6.28 4.64
N LYS A 173 -10.04 -7.37 4.21
CA LYS A 173 -10.42 -8.75 4.57
C LYS A 173 -10.35 -9.01 6.07
N LYS A 174 -9.36 -8.46 6.76
CA LYS A 174 -9.23 -8.55 8.22
C LYS A 174 -10.17 -7.62 8.98
N GLY A 175 -11.00 -6.85 8.26
CA GLY A 175 -11.94 -5.89 8.82
C GLY A 175 -11.29 -4.70 9.51
N LYS A 176 -9.99 -4.45 9.26
CA LYS A 176 -9.29 -3.28 9.79
C LYS A 176 -9.75 -2.02 9.08
N VAL A 177 -10.03 -2.14 7.79
CA VAL A 177 -10.75 -1.15 6.99
C VAL A 177 -12.06 -1.78 6.57
N LYS A 178 -13.18 -1.08 6.75
CA LYS A 178 -14.50 -1.58 6.37
C LYS A 178 -15.21 -0.56 5.52
N ALA A 179 -15.83 -1.02 4.45
CA ALA A 179 -16.81 -0.22 3.73
C ALA A 179 -18.14 -0.32 4.49
N THR A 180 -18.70 0.83 4.88
CA THR A 180 -19.93 0.91 5.69
C THR A 180 -20.88 1.89 5.06
N LYS A 181 -22.19 1.69 5.26
CA LYS A 181 -23.18 2.67 4.81
C LYS A 181 -23.16 3.91 5.70
N GLN A 182 -23.64 5.02 5.15
CA GLN A 182 -23.78 6.24 5.91
C GLN A 182 -24.67 6.03 7.14
N GLY A 183 -24.17 6.40 8.33
CA GLY A 183 -24.89 6.28 9.61
C GLY A 183 -24.78 4.93 10.31
N GLU A 184 -24.05 3.96 9.76
CA GLU A 184 -23.85 2.64 10.40
C GLU A 184 -22.88 2.69 11.59
N THR A 185 -22.01 3.71 11.63
CA THR A 185 -21.00 3.90 12.68
C THR A 185 -20.63 5.38 12.81
N ASP A 186 -20.21 5.77 14.02
CA ASP A 186 -19.72 7.11 14.39
C ASP A 186 -18.19 7.28 14.18
N LEU A 187 -17.52 6.26 13.62
CA LEU A 187 -16.09 6.36 13.30
C LEU A 187 -15.83 7.38 12.19
N GLU A 188 -14.65 7.99 12.24
CA GLU A 188 -14.14 8.83 11.16
C GLU A 188 -14.12 8.06 9.83
N ARG A 189 -14.59 8.74 8.78
CA ARG A 189 -14.89 8.09 7.50
C ARG A 189 -14.36 8.91 6.34
N PHE A 190 -13.81 8.18 5.37
CA PHE A 190 -13.64 8.62 4.00
C PHE A 190 -14.51 7.72 3.14
N GLU A 191 -15.70 8.20 2.77
CA GLU A 191 -16.77 7.36 2.21
C GLU A 191 -16.25 6.41 1.12
N PRO A 192 -16.59 5.10 1.18
CA PRO A 192 -17.38 4.38 2.21
C PRO A 192 -16.58 3.88 3.42
N TRP A 193 -15.29 4.18 3.51
CA TRP A 193 -14.34 3.48 4.36
C TRP A 193 -14.24 4.05 5.76
N VAL A 194 -14.27 3.16 6.76
CA VAL A 194 -13.91 3.45 8.14
C VAL A 194 -12.71 2.61 8.56
N LEU A 195 -11.86 3.19 9.42
CA LEU A 195 -10.75 2.48 10.04
C LEU A 195 -11.19 1.95 11.41
N VAL A 196 -11.28 0.63 11.53
CA VAL A 196 -11.72 -0.03 12.76
C VAL A 196 -10.55 -0.11 13.74
N PRO A 197 -10.63 0.45 14.97
CA PRO A 197 -9.51 0.47 15.90
C PRO A 197 -9.05 -0.94 16.31
N TYR A 198 -10.03 -1.82 16.63
CA TYR A 198 -9.81 -3.19 17.08
C TYR A 198 -10.64 -4.16 16.24
N THR A 199 -9.99 -5.17 15.68
CA THR A 199 -10.67 -6.21 14.88
C THR A 199 -10.73 -7.50 15.68
N GLU A 200 -11.80 -8.29 15.48
CA GLU A 200 -11.94 -9.61 16.09
C GLU A 200 -10.78 -10.52 15.68
N THR A 201 -10.44 -10.55 14.38
CA THR A 201 -9.26 -11.26 13.87
C THR A 201 -7.96 -10.81 14.54
N GLY A 202 -7.76 -9.51 14.75
CA GLY A 202 -6.57 -8.99 15.41
C GLY A 202 -6.51 -9.39 16.89
N LEU A 203 -7.66 -9.43 17.57
CA LEU A 203 -7.77 -9.91 18.95
C LEU A 203 -7.44 -11.41 19.03
N GLU A 204 -8.01 -12.22 18.14
CA GLU A 204 -7.76 -13.66 18.06
C GLU A 204 -6.29 -13.99 17.76
N GLU A 205 -5.70 -13.34 16.75
CA GLU A 205 -4.28 -13.50 16.39
C GLU A 205 -3.36 -13.12 17.57
N THR A 206 -3.72 -12.07 18.31
CA THR A 206 -2.98 -11.61 19.50
C THR A 206 -3.07 -12.62 20.64
N ILE A 207 -4.28 -13.12 20.95
CA ILE A 207 -4.49 -14.14 21.99
C ILE A 207 -3.74 -15.44 21.64
N GLN A 208 -3.81 -15.88 20.38
CA GLN A 208 -3.10 -17.07 19.93
C GLN A 208 -1.58 -16.92 20.07
N THR A 209 -1.04 -15.76 19.70
CA THR A 209 0.39 -15.47 19.82
C THR A 209 0.82 -15.40 21.29
N PHE A 210 0.01 -14.78 22.15
CA PHE A 210 0.25 -14.74 23.59
C PHE A 210 0.28 -16.14 24.20
N ASN A 211 -0.69 -17.00 23.87
CA ASN A 211 -0.73 -18.38 24.35
C ASN A 211 0.52 -19.18 23.92
N LYS A 212 0.98 -19.01 22.68
CA LYS A 212 2.24 -19.63 22.21
C LYS A 212 3.45 -19.16 23.01
N LEU A 213 3.52 -17.87 23.36
CA LEU A 213 4.60 -17.32 24.18
C LEU A 213 4.56 -17.90 25.59
N VAL A 214 3.39 -17.96 26.23
CA VAL A 214 3.23 -18.56 27.56
C VAL A 214 3.68 -20.02 27.55
N GLN A 215 3.25 -20.81 26.56
CA GLN A 215 3.68 -22.22 26.41
C GLN A 215 5.20 -22.36 26.25
N ALA A 216 5.84 -21.46 25.49
CA ALA A 216 7.29 -21.47 25.31
C ALA A 216 8.02 -21.17 26.63
N ILE A 217 7.51 -20.22 27.42
CA ILE A 217 8.05 -19.87 28.74
C ILE A 217 7.87 -21.04 29.72
N GLU A 218 6.67 -21.61 29.80
CA GLU A 218 6.37 -22.75 30.69
C GLU A 218 7.24 -23.96 30.36
N SER A 219 7.38 -24.29 29.06
CA SER A 219 8.26 -25.37 28.59
C SER A 219 9.71 -25.13 28.98
N HIS A 220 10.17 -23.87 28.89
CA HIS A 220 11.52 -23.50 29.31
C HIS A 220 11.73 -23.66 30.81
N ILE A 221 10.77 -23.20 31.63
CA ILE A 221 10.80 -23.35 33.09
C ILE A 221 10.83 -24.83 33.48
N SER A 222 9.93 -25.65 32.93
CA SER A 222 9.90 -27.10 33.21
C SER A 222 11.23 -27.78 32.86
N ARG A 223 11.86 -27.42 31.73
CA ARG A 223 13.18 -27.94 31.35
C ARG A 223 14.25 -27.57 32.37
N LEU A 224 14.27 -26.32 32.86
CA LEU A 224 15.24 -25.88 33.87
C LEU A 224 15.08 -26.64 35.19
N VAL A 225 13.83 -26.83 35.64
CA VAL A 225 13.53 -27.58 36.87
C VAL A 225 13.97 -29.05 36.74
N ASN A 226 13.68 -29.68 35.60
CA ASN A 226 14.08 -31.06 35.34
C ASN A 226 15.62 -31.20 35.32
N ASN A 227 16.32 -30.28 34.65
CA ASN A 227 17.79 -30.28 34.61
C ASN A 227 18.41 -30.08 36.00
N GLN A 228 17.84 -29.22 36.85
CA GLN A 228 18.31 -29.05 38.24
C GLN A 228 18.09 -30.32 39.06
N ALA A 229 16.94 -30.98 38.92
CA ALA A 229 16.65 -32.22 39.62
C ALA A 229 17.61 -33.37 39.20
N GLU A 230 17.92 -33.47 37.91
CA GLU A 230 18.86 -34.45 37.38
C GLU A 230 20.30 -34.19 37.85
N TYR A 231 20.75 -32.93 37.82
CA TYR A 231 22.07 -32.55 38.33
C TYR A 231 22.23 -32.85 39.83
N LYS A 232 21.16 -32.64 40.62
CA LYS A 232 21.18 -32.93 42.06
C LYS A 232 21.29 -34.43 42.34
N ARG A 233 20.60 -35.28 41.57
CA ARG A 233 20.71 -36.75 41.68
C ARG A 233 22.11 -37.27 41.34
N LEU A 234 22.81 -36.65 40.39
CA LEU A 234 24.16 -37.06 39.98
C LEU A 234 25.23 -36.72 41.03
N ILE A 235 24.98 -35.77 41.93
CA ILE A 235 25.93 -35.36 42.98
C ILE A 235 25.69 -36.12 44.29
N GLU A 236 24.46 -36.59 44.52
CA GLU A 236 24.06 -37.33 45.72
C GLU A 236 24.21 -38.86 45.60
N ALA A 237 24.69 -39.38 44.46
CA ALA A 237 24.97 -40.79 44.17
C ALA A 237 26.47 -41.10 44.19
#